data_AF-A0AA41VVH9-F1
#
_entry.id   AF-A0AA41VVH9-F1
#
_cell.length_a   1.000
_cell.length_b   1.000
_cell.length_c   1.000
_cell.angle_alpha   90.00
_cell.angle_beta   90.00
_cell.angle_gamma   90.00
#
_symmetry.space_group_name_H-M   'P 1'
#
loop_
_entity.id
_entity.type
_entity.pdbx_description
1 polymer ?
#
loop_
_entity_poly.entity_id
_entity_poly.type
_entity_poly.pdbx_seq_one_letter_code
_entity_poly.pdbx_strand_id
1 'polypeptide(L)'
;MQSLGFPPLNSLGTTKTATPRFQKEISRHQLSSLKPVSLKFKPCCSTQCYKNSSIQMSGSNDEEDLTKQMKEMNAAKKRWDALIREEKVKSLTPREAGYAIQLSYKTLLDVRPSFERNKAWVKGSTWIPIFDVDSKLDAGTLSKKVTNFLLGGWWSGIPTLSYDNQFISRVQQQFPKDTDLIVACQKGLRSLAACEQLYKAGYENIFWVQGGLEAAEEEDFDREGPQPFKFAGIGGVSEFLGWTDQQRAAAAKDGWGSRVIYSARLIGLFILADGLFIGVQQLTHYLQEIRSS
;
A
#
# COMPACT_ATOMS: atom_id res chain seq x y z
N MET A 1 58.38 20.04 33.45
CA MET A 1 59.22 20.73 32.45
C MET A 1 58.66 20.39 31.07
N GLN A 2 58.22 21.42 30.33
CA GLN A 2 58.01 21.50 28.85
C GLN A 2 56.98 20.49 28.28
N SER A 3 55.76 20.80 27.84
CA SER A 3 55.18 21.95 27.10
C SER A 3 55.91 22.32 25.81
N LEU A 4 55.15 22.84 24.83
CA LEU A 4 55.47 23.27 23.45
C LEU A 4 55.08 22.21 22.40
N GLY A 5 54.28 22.49 21.37
CA GLY A 5 53.74 23.76 20.88
C GLY A 5 53.49 23.60 19.38
N PHE A 6 52.30 23.99 18.90
CA PHE A 6 52.01 24.14 17.47
C PHE A 6 52.93 25.21 16.83
N PRO A 7 53.11 25.14 15.49
CA PRO A 7 53.08 26.36 14.71
C PRO A 7 52.18 26.29 13.44
N PRO A 8 51.89 27.44 12.79
CA PRO A 8 50.65 27.69 12.05
C PRO A 8 50.81 28.11 10.56
N LEU A 9 49.65 28.23 9.88
CA LEU A 9 49.24 29.13 8.77
C LEU A 9 49.92 29.11 7.37
N ASN A 10 49.10 28.87 6.33
CA ASN A 10 48.73 29.79 5.22
C ASN A 10 47.69 29.09 4.29
N SER A 11 46.45 29.58 4.07
CA SER A 11 45.99 30.65 3.12
C SER A 11 46.46 30.38 1.67
N LEU A 12 45.65 30.18 0.62
CA LEU A 12 44.48 30.91 0.10
C LEU A 12 43.88 30.09 -1.08
N GLY A 13 42.57 30.12 -1.36
CA GLY A 13 42.02 29.49 -2.58
C GLY A 13 40.51 29.32 -2.65
N THR A 14 39.80 30.44 -2.76
CA THR A 14 38.34 30.56 -2.94
C THR A 14 37.86 29.91 -4.25
N THR A 15 36.94 28.94 -4.21
CA THR A 15 35.99 28.70 -5.32
C THR A 15 34.62 28.28 -4.77
N LYS A 16 33.62 29.11 -5.06
CA LYS A 16 32.20 28.85 -4.81
C LYS A 16 31.65 28.19 -6.07
N THR A 17 31.14 26.97 -6.00
CA THR A 17 30.36 26.36 -7.09
C THR A 17 28.90 26.35 -6.69
N ALA A 18 28.15 27.27 -7.29
CA ALA A 18 26.71 27.41 -7.15
C ALA A 18 25.98 26.38 -8.02
N THR A 19 25.00 25.71 -7.43
CA THR A 19 23.99 24.88 -8.10
C THR A 19 23.00 25.75 -8.89
N PRO A 20 22.70 25.48 -10.17
CA PRO A 20 21.70 26.24 -10.91
C PRO A 20 20.27 25.76 -10.61
N ARG A 21 19.44 26.70 -10.17
CA ARG A 21 17.97 26.59 -10.16
C ARG A 21 17.45 26.68 -11.60
N PHE A 22 16.71 25.68 -12.03
CA PHE A 22 16.00 25.69 -13.32
C PHE A 22 14.62 26.33 -13.10
N GLN A 23 14.52 27.62 -13.42
CA GLN A 23 13.27 28.39 -13.38
C GLN A 23 12.88 28.69 -14.83
N LYS A 24 11.80 28.07 -15.31
CA LYS A 24 11.35 28.20 -16.69
C LYS A 24 10.48 29.46 -16.83
N GLU A 25 11.12 30.51 -17.31
CA GLU A 25 10.52 31.77 -17.72
C GLU A 25 9.94 31.60 -19.14
N ILE A 26 8.64 31.83 -19.31
CA ILE A 26 8.00 31.88 -20.64
C ILE A 26 7.62 33.32 -20.93
N SER A 27 8.24 33.81 -21.99
CA SER A 27 8.20 35.18 -22.53
C SER A 27 6.80 35.60 -22.96
N ARG A 28 6.46 36.86 -22.64
CA ARG A 28 5.31 37.59 -23.18
C ARG A 28 5.63 38.09 -24.59
N HIS A 29 4.82 37.70 -25.56
CA HIS A 29 4.68 38.47 -26.80
C HIS A 29 3.27 39.07 -26.86
N GLN A 30 3.25 40.37 -27.19
CA GLN A 30 2.06 41.19 -27.37
C GLN A 30 1.24 40.71 -28.56
N LEU A 31 -0.10 40.75 -28.42
CA LEU A 31 -0.97 41.09 -29.54
C LEU A 31 -2.14 41.93 -29.03
N SER A 32 -2.24 43.11 -29.62
CA SER A 32 -3.19 44.17 -29.39
C SER A 32 -4.62 43.82 -29.83
N SER A 33 -5.58 44.36 -29.07
CA SER A 33 -6.86 44.94 -29.48
C SER A 33 -7.73 44.14 -30.45
N LEU A 34 -8.94 43.78 -30.00
CA LEU A 34 -10.21 43.99 -30.72
C LEU A 34 -11.37 43.72 -29.74
N LYS A 35 -12.23 44.73 -29.53
CA LYS A 35 -13.44 44.68 -28.69
C LYS A 35 -14.55 43.88 -29.40
N PRO A 36 -15.39 43.10 -28.69
CA PRO A 36 -16.70 42.74 -29.19
C PRO A 36 -17.83 43.48 -28.47
N VAL A 37 -18.82 43.78 -29.29
CA VAL A 37 -20.02 44.59 -29.09
C VAL A 37 -21.03 43.87 -28.21
N SER A 38 -21.65 44.63 -27.30
CA SER A 38 -22.79 44.22 -26.49
C SER A 38 -24.07 44.18 -27.35
N LEU A 39 -24.62 42.98 -27.57
CA LEU A 39 -25.95 42.78 -28.15
C LEU A 39 -26.86 42.11 -27.10
N LYS A 40 -27.83 42.88 -26.62
CA LYS A 40 -28.92 42.41 -25.75
C LYS A 40 -29.90 41.61 -26.60
N PHE A 41 -30.13 40.35 -26.24
CA PHE A 41 -31.28 39.58 -26.72
C PHE A 41 -32.13 39.14 -25.53
N LYS A 42 -33.39 39.61 -25.52
CA LYS A 42 -34.46 39.07 -24.66
C LYS A 42 -34.96 37.77 -25.29
N PRO A 43 -35.20 36.71 -24.52
CA PRO A 43 -36.08 35.64 -24.96
C PRO A 43 -37.44 35.77 -24.24
N CYS A 44 -38.48 36.06 -25.02
CA CYS A 44 -39.84 35.65 -24.68
C CYS A 44 -40.16 34.52 -25.64
N CYS A 45 -40.34 33.30 -25.13
CA CYS A 45 -41.15 32.26 -25.76
C CYS A 45 -41.45 31.17 -24.73
N SER A 46 -42.75 30.92 -24.53
CA SER A 46 -43.28 29.80 -23.78
C SER A 46 -43.01 28.48 -24.51
N THR A 47 -42.73 27.41 -23.77
CA THR A 47 -42.90 26.05 -24.30
C THR A 47 -43.17 25.07 -23.15
N GLN A 48 -44.46 24.74 -23.04
CA GLN A 48 -45.05 23.44 -22.72
C GLN A 48 -44.13 22.39 -22.07
N CYS A 49 -44.43 22.08 -20.80
CA CYS A 49 -43.83 20.97 -20.06
C CYS A 49 -44.23 19.62 -20.67
N TYR A 50 -43.29 18.95 -21.33
CA TYR A 50 -43.37 17.51 -21.56
C TYR A 50 -42.76 16.79 -20.37
N LYS A 51 -43.60 16.06 -19.63
CA LYS A 51 -43.16 15.06 -18.64
C LYS A 51 -42.52 13.90 -19.40
N ASN A 52 -41.19 13.91 -19.52
CA ASN A 52 -40.45 12.66 -19.73
C ASN A 52 -40.13 12.08 -18.36
N SER A 53 -40.78 10.96 -18.06
CA SER A 53 -40.42 10.07 -16.96
C SER A 53 -38.94 9.72 -17.08
N SER A 54 -38.13 10.22 -16.15
CA SER A 54 -36.76 9.76 -15.98
C SER A 54 -36.81 8.29 -15.60
N ILE A 55 -36.42 7.43 -16.53
CA ILE A 55 -35.96 6.08 -16.21
C ILE A 55 -34.81 6.29 -15.22
N GLN A 56 -35.05 5.98 -13.94
CA GLN A 56 -33.99 5.93 -12.95
C GLN A 56 -33.01 4.85 -13.39
N MET A 57 -31.88 5.27 -13.93
CA MET A 57 -30.71 4.42 -14.11
C MET A 57 -30.23 4.03 -12.71
N SER A 58 -30.60 2.83 -12.28
CA SER A 58 -30.05 2.19 -11.09
C SER A 58 -28.60 1.82 -11.37
N GLY A 59 -27.71 2.80 -11.21
CA GLY A 59 -26.26 2.67 -11.30
C GLY A 59 -25.52 3.58 -10.32
N SER A 60 -26.25 4.26 -9.42
CA SER A 60 -25.70 5.24 -8.47
C SER A 60 -25.16 4.64 -7.18
N ASN A 61 -25.58 3.42 -6.81
CA ASN A 61 -25.27 2.87 -5.49
C ASN A 61 -23.78 2.53 -5.30
N ASP A 62 -23.10 2.02 -6.33
CA ASP A 62 -21.71 1.58 -6.19
C ASP A 62 -20.71 2.76 -6.15
N GLU A 63 -20.95 3.81 -6.95
CA GLU A 63 -20.13 5.04 -6.94
C GLU A 63 -20.31 5.83 -5.63
N GLU A 64 -21.53 5.88 -5.11
CA GLU A 64 -21.83 6.47 -3.80
C GLU A 64 -21.16 5.67 -2.66
N ASP A 65 -21.13 4.33 -2.76
CA ASP A 65 -20.46 3.48 -1.78
C ASP A 65 -18.93 3.64 -1.82
N LEU A 66 -18.32 3.75 -3.00
CA LEU A 66 -16.87 3.98 -3.14
C LEU A 66 -16.46 5.36 -2.59
N THR A 67 -17.23 6.41 -2.90
CA THR A 67 -16.95 7.76 -2.38
C THR A 67 -17.16 7.83 -0.86
N LYS A 68 -18.17 7.14 -0.33
CA LYS A 68 -18.37 6.97 1.11
C LYS A 68 -17.20 6.23 1.76
N GLN A 69 -16.75 5.12 1.19
CA GLN A 69 -15.58 4.38 1.67
C GLN A 69 -14.32 5.25 1.66
N MET A 70 -14.10 6.04 0.60
CA MET A 70 -12.96 6.95 0.52
C MET A 70 -13.03 8.05 1.60
N LYS A 71 -14.21 8.58 1.88
CA LYS A 71 -14.43 9.56 2.97
C LYS A 71 -14.19 8.93 4.34
N GLU A 72 -14.66 7.71 4.57
CA GLU A 72 -14.44 6.96 5.81
C GLU A 72 -12.96 6.64 6.02
N MET A 73 -12.24 6.21 4.97
CA MET A 73 -10.80 5.96 5.01
C MET A 73 -10.02 7.24 5.30
N ASN A 74 -10.37 8.36 4.68
CA ASN A 74 -9.76 9.65 4.97
C ASN A 74 -10.04 10.12 6.41
N ALA A 75 -11.25 9.89 6.91
CA ALA A 75 -11.60 10.18 8.30
C ALA A 75 -10.84 9.28 9.27
N ALA A 76 -10.63 8.00 8.94
CA ALA A 76 -9.83 7.08 9.73
C ALA A 76 -8.35 7.50 9.76
N LYS A 77 -7.77 7.86 8.61
CA LYS A 77 -6.40 8.37 8.54
C LYS A 77 -6.19 9.61 9.41
N LYS A 78 -7.10 10.58 9.33
CA LYS A 78 -7.07 11.78 10.20
C LYS A 78 -7.16 11.42 11.69
N ARG A 79 -7.96 10.40 12.05
CA ARG A 79 -8.06 9.90 13.42
C ARG A 79 -6.74 9.27 13.89
N TRP A 80 -6.09 8.47 13.05
CA TRP A 80 -4.79 7.87 13.39
C TRP A 80 -3.69 8.91 13.49
N ASP A 81 -3.65 9.88 12.56
CA ASP A 81 -2.70 10.99 12.60
C ASP A 81 -2.87 11.81 13.91
N ALA A 82 -4.12 11.98 14.38
CA ALA A 82 -4.39 12.61 15.67
C ALA A 82 -3.85 11.79 16.85
N LEU A 83 -3.99 10.45 16.85
CA LEU A 83 -3.44 9.58 17.91
C LEU A 83 -1.91 9.67 18.00
N ILE A 84 -1.23 9.75 16.85
CA ILE A 84 0.23 9.92 16.79
C ILE A 84 0.60 11.32 17.28
N ARG A 85 -0.11 12.35 16.83
CA ARG A 85 0.13 13.75 17.22
C ARG A 85 -0.11 13.99 18.72
N GLU A 86 -1.08 13.30 19.30
CA GLU A 86 -1.40 13.34 20.73
C GLU A 86 -0.47 12.43 21.57
N GLU A 87 0.51 11.76 20.93
CA GLU A 87 1.47 10.84 21.55
C GLU A 87 0.82 9.66 22.31
N LYS A 88 -0.46 9.38 22.03
CA LYS A 88 -1.18 8.20 22.54
C LYS A 88 -0.63 6.93 21.93
N VAL A 89 -0.15 7.03 20.69
CA VAL A 89 0.58 5.96 20.00
C VAL A 89 1.95 6.51 19.66
N LYS A 90 2.99 5.93 20.27
CA LYS A 90 4.37 6.36 20.07
C LYS A 90 4.90 5.77 18.76
N SER A 91 5.36 6.60 17.84
CA SER A 91 5.97 6.14 16.59
C SER A 91 7.42 5.71 16.83
N LEU A 92 7.80 4.53 16.38
CA LEU A 92 9.17 4.04 16.37
C LEU A 92 9.62 3.75 14.95
N THR A 93 10.87 4.05 14.63
CA THR A 93 11.50 3.50 13.42
C THR A 93 11.73 1.99 13.57
N PRO A 94 11.81 1.22 12.47
CA PRO A 94 12.12 -0.21 12.53
C PRO A 94 13.37 -0.52 13.36
N ARG A 95 14.43 0.29 13.19
CA ARG A 95 15.68 0.17 13.94
C ARG A 95 15.51 0.42 15.45
N GLU A 96 14.77 1.47 15.83
CA GLU A 96 14.48 1.74 17.25
C GLU A 96 13.62 0.65 17.87
N ALA A 97 12.65 0.11 17.11
CA ALA A 97 11.84 -1.01 17.55
C ALA A 97 12.69 -2.28 17.75
N GLY A 98 13.65 -2.55 16.85
CA GLY A 98 14.62 -3.63 17.02
C GLY A 98 15.42 -3.51 18.31
N TYR A 99 15.99 -2.33 18.58
CA TYR A 99 16.68 -2.06 19.84
C TYR A 99 15.77 -2.19 21.06
N ALA A 100 14.51 -1.77 20.97
CA ALA A 100 13.56 -1.87 22.07
C ALA A 100 13.19 -3.32 22.41
N ILE A 101 13.14 -4.20 21.41
CA ILE A 101 12.93 -5.64 21.63
C ILE A 101 14.16 -6.26 22.32
N GLN A 102 15.35 -5.95 21.84
CA GLN A 102 16.60 -6.52 22.36
C GLN A 102 16.99 -6.00 23.74
N LEU A 103 16.83 -4.70 24.01
CA LEU A 103 17.31 -4.05 25.24
C LEU A 103 16.25 -4.00 26.34
N SER A 104 15.00 -3.69 25.97
CA SER A 104 13.92 -3.47 26.93
C SER A 104 12.91 -4.63 27.01
N TYR A 105 13.18 -5.75 26.33
CA TYR A 105 12.32 -6.93 26.29
C TYR A 105 10.85 -6.61 25.97
N LYS A 106 10.61 -5.56 25.17
CA LYS A 106 9.26 -5.17 24.77
C LYS A 106 8.68 -6.21 23.83
N THR A 107 7.39 -6.45 23.96
CA THR A 107 6.72 -7.47 23.15
C THR A 107 6.36 -6.90 21.78
N LEU A 108 6.78 -7.60 20.72
CA LEU A 108 6.36 -7.31 19.36
C LEU A 108 5.10 -8.11 19.00
N LEU A 109 4.02 -7.39 18.70
CA LEU A 109 2.75 -7.90 18.21
C LEU A 109 2.69 -7.80 16.69
N ASP A 110 2.72 -8.94 16.02
CA ASP A 110 2.53 -9.05 14.58
C ASP A 110 1.04 -9.21 14.26
N VAL A 111 0.47 -8.18 13.63
CA VAL A 111 -0.96 -8.14 13.28
C VAL A 111 -1.25 -8.53 11.83
N ARG A 112 -0.25 -9.06 11.12
CA ARG A 112 -0.41 -9.49 9.73
C ARG A 112 -1.28 -10.75 9.62
N PRO A 113 -1.97 -10.93 8.47
CA PRO A 113 -2.67 -12.16 8.16
C PRO A 113 -1.70 -13.33 8.02
N SER A 114 -2.26 -14.54 8.14
CA SER A 114 -1.53 -15.81 8.11
C SER A 114 -0.58 -15.97 6.90
N PHE A 115 -1.00 -15.57 5.69
CA PHE A 115 -0.19 -15.74 4.49
C PHE A 115 1.10 -14.89 4.48
N GLU A 116 1.10 -13.70 5.07
CA GLU A 116 2.30 -12.86 5.19
C GLU A 116 3.20 -13.37 6.31
N ARG A 117 2.59 -13.81 7.42
CA ARG A 117 3.30 -14.39 8.57
C ARG A 117 4.10 -15.62 8.15
N ASN A 118 3.53 -16.50 7.33
CA ASN A 118 4.19 -17.74 6.89
C ASN A 118 5.44 -17.50 6.03
N LYS A 119 5.57 -16.32 5.40
CA LYS A 119 6.71 -15.98 4.54
C LYS A 119 7.92 -15.48 5.34
N ALA A 120 7.68 -14.64 6.34
CA ALA A 120 8.71 -14.07 7.19
C ALA A 120 8.11 -13.54 8.48
N TRP A 121 8.79 -13.70 9.61
CA TRP A 121 8.41 -13.12 10.89
C TRP A 121 9.60 -12.74 11.75
N VAL A 122 9.38 -11.86 12.72
CA VAL A 122 10.41 -11.46 13.69
C VAL A 122 10.48 -12.51 14.79
N LYS A 123 11.69 -12.93 15.15
CA LYS A 123 11.93 -13.88 16.24
C LYS A 123 11.35 -13.38 17.56
N GLY A 124 10.67 -14.27 18.29
CA GLY A 124 10.02 -13.92 19.56
C GLY A 124 8.79 -13.01 19.46
N SER A 125 8.33 -12.69 18.24
CA SER A 125 7.09 -11.92 18.07
C SER A 125 5.84 -12.78 18.25
N THR A 126 4.84 -12.19 18.91
CA THR A 126 3.54 -12.83 19.10
C THR A 126 2.63 -12.50 17.93
N TRP A 127 2.02 -13.53 17.35
CA TRP A 127 1.15 -13.38 16.19
C TRP A 127 -0.32 -13.34 16.61
N ILE A 128 -0.99 -12.22 16.36
CA ILE A 128 -2.44 -12.06 16.54
C ILE A 128 -2.96 -11.24 15.36
N PRO A 129 -3.54 -11.87 14.32
CA PRO A 129 -3.98 -11.16 13.14
C PRO A 129 -5.17 -10.23 13.44
N ILE A 130 -5.13 -9.01 12.93
CA ILE A 130 -6.30 -8.11 12.91
C ILE A 130 -7.26 -8.45 11.76
N PHE A 131 -6.70 -8.96 10.67
CA PHE A 131 -7.44 -9.43 9.52
C PHE A 131 -7.03 -10.85 9.18
N ASP A 132 -7.99 -11.67 8.80
CA ASP A 132 -7.73 -13.02 8.31
C ASP A 132 -8.46 -13.28 6.99
N VAL A 133 -8.10 -14.37 6.33
CA VAL A 133 -8.63 -14.73 5.01
C VAL A 133 -10.13 -15.04 5.10
N ASP A 134 -10.92 -14.35 4.30
CA ASP A 134 -12.36 -14.57 4.21
C ASP A 134 -12.71 -15.90 3.51
N SER A 135 -12.79 -16.97 4.30
CA SER A 135 -13.32 -18.27 3.86
C SER A 135 -14.85 -18.30 3.77
N LYS A 136 -15.53 -17.31 4.36
CA LYS A 136 -16.99 -17.20 4.29
C LYS A 136 -17.42 -16.67 2.91
N LEU A 137 -18.16 -17.50 2.17
CA LEU A 137 -18.82 -17.14 0.93
C LEU A 137 -20.21 -16.58 1.25
N ASP A 138 -20.24 -15.37 1.81
CA ASP A 138 -21.51 -14.67 2.01
C ASP A 138 -21.93 -13.99 0.70
N ALA A 139 -23.17 -14.25 0.25
CA ALA A 139 -23.65 -13.83 -1.06
C ALA A 139 -23.58 -12.31 -1.27
N GLY A 140 -23.75 -11.52 -0.19
CA GLY A 140 -23.61 -10.05 -0.22
C GLY A 140 -22.16 -9.54 -0.31
N THR A 141 -21.17 -10.39 -0.01
CA THR A 141 -19.73 -10.04 -0.06
C THR A 141 -19.09 -10.47 -1.39
N LEU A 142 -19.79 -11.27 -2.20
CA LEU A 142 -19.29 -11.73 -3.51
C LEU A 142 -19.08 -10.58 -4.49
N SER A 143 -19.98 -9.59 -4.53
CA SER A 143 -19.79 -8.41 -5.40
C SER A 143 -18.53 -7.65 -5.02
N LYS A 144 -18.31 -7.41 -3.73
CA LYS A 144 -17.09 -6.76 -3.20
C LYS A 144 -15.83 -7.59 -3.48
N LYS A 145 -15.90 -8.91 -3.36
CA LYS A 145 -14.80 -9.83 -3.72
C LYS A 145 -14.46 -9.74 -5.22
N VAL A 146 -15.48 -9.71 -6.09
CA VAL A 146 -15.29 -9.56 -7.54
C VAL A 146 -14.72 -8.18 -7.88
N THR A 147 -15.26 -7.11 -7.30
CA THR A 147 -14.74 -5.75 -7.51
C THR A 147 -13.30 -5.61 -7.03
N ASN A 148 -12.95 -6.15 -5.86
CA ASN A 148 -11.56 -6.19 -5.38
C ASN A 148 -10.66 -7.00 -6.30
N PHE A 149 -11.15 -8.14 -6.83
CA PHE A 149 -10.41 -8.95 -7.79
C PHE A 149 -10.13 -8.16 -9.07
N LEU A 150 -11.14 -7.49 -9.64
CA LEU A 150 -11.04 -6.68 -10.87
C LEU A 150 -10.16 -5.44 -10.71
N LEU A 151 -10.24 -4.74 -9.57
CA LEU A 151 -9.44 -3.55 -9.27
C LEU A 151 -7.95 -3.85 -8.99
N GLY A 152 -7.54 -5.11 -9.03
CA GLY A 152 -6.13 -5.51 -8.90
C GLY A 152 -5.85 -6.62 -7.89
N GLY A 153 -6.86 -7.19 -7.26
CA GLY A 153 -6.72 -8.36 -6.38
C GLY A 153 -6.15 -9.58 -7.10
N TRP A 154 -6.55 -9.81 -8.35
CA TRP A 154 -6.03 -10.91 -9.17
C TRP A 154 -4.53 -10.79 -9.47
N TRP A 155 -4.03 -9.56 -9.65
CA TRP A 155 -2.64 -9.27 -9.93
C TRP A 155 -1.78 -9.27 -8.66
N SER A 156 -2.27 -8.62 -7.61
CA SER A 156 -1.55 -8.49 -6.32
C SER A 156 -1.57 -9.77 -5.48
N GLY A 157 -2.48 -10.71 -5.75
CA GLY A 157 -2.63 -11.97 -5.02
C GLY A 157 -2.95 -11.82 -3.54
N ILE A 158 -3.36 -10.62 -3.10
CA ILE A 158 -3.76 -10.37 -1.73
C ILE A 158 -5.19 -10.92 -1.58
N PRO A 159 -5.40 -11.93 -0.73
CA PRO A 159 -6.74 -12.48 -0.52
C PRO A 159 -7.67 -11.40 0.03
N THR A 160 -8.98 -11.59 -0.16
CA THR A 160 -9.94 -10.73 0.55
C THR A 160 -9.82 -11.00 2.04
N LEU A 161 -9.61 -9.92 2.79
CA LEU A 161 -9.35 -9.93 4.22
C LEU A 161 -10.59 -9.41 4.95
N SER A 162 -11.08 -10.15 5.94
CA SER A 162 -12.06 -9.64 6.90
C SER A 162 -11.42 -9.38 8.24
N TYR A 163 -12.09 -8.50 8.96
CA TYR A 163 -11.72 -8.12 10.31
C TYR A 163 -12.05 -9.21 11.33
N ASP A 164 -11.08 -9.56 12.17
CA ASP A 164 -11.31 -10.50 13.28
C ASP A 164 -11.89 -9.77 14.50
N ASN A 165 -13.16 -10.00 14.79
CA ASN A 165 -13.84 -9.44 15.96
C ASN A 165 -13.25 -9.93 17.29
N GLN A 166 -12.47 -11.02 17.30
CA GLN A 166 -11.85 -11.58 18.49
C GLN A 166 -10.45 -11.01 18.76
N PHE A 167 -9.93 -10.10 17.92
CA PHE A 167 -8.59 -9.55 18.04
C PHE A 167 -8.29 -9.05 19.46
N ILE A 168 -9.10 -8.14 20.00
CA ILE A 168 -8.89 -7.56 21.34
C ILE A 168 -8.97 -8.62 22.45
N SER A 169 -9.89 -9.57 22.33
CA SER A 169 -10.03 -10.66 23.32
C SER A 169 -8.77 -11.52 23.37
N ARG A 170 -8.17 -11.83 22.21
CA ARG A 170 -6.93 -12.62 22.13
C ARG A 170 -5.73 -11.85 22.70
N VAL A 171 -5.64 -10.54 22.43
CA VAL A 171 -4.57 -9.71 22.99
C VAL A 171 -4.70 -9.63 24.51
N GLN A 172 -5.91 -9.39 25.04
CA GLN A 172 -6.18 -9.32 26.48
C GLN A 172 -5.91 -10.63 27.22
N GLN A 173 -6.07 -11.78 26.55
CA GLN A 173 -5.76 -13.07 27.15
C GLN A 173 -4.24 -13.28 27.32
N GLN A 174 -3.43 -12.72 26.43
CA GLN A 174 -1.98 -12.91 26.44
C GLN A 174 -1.22 -11.80 27.17
N PHE A 175 -1.74 -10.56 27.14
CA PHE A 175 -1.03 -9.39 27.65
C PHE A 175 -1.88 -8.58 28.62
N PRO A 176 -1.33 -8.21 29.79
CA PRO A 176 -1.96 -7.19 30.63
C PRO A 176 -1.90 -5.82 29.97
N LYS A 177 -2.81 -4.92 30.37
CA LYS A 177 -2.99 -3.61 29.74
C LYS A 177 -1.81 -2.64 29.89
N ASP A 178 -0.98 -2.86 30.91
CA ASP A 178 0.21 -2.06 31.22
C ASP A 178 1.44 -2.48 30.38
N THR A 179 1.34 -3.57 29.62
CA THR A 179 2.47 -4.07 28.82
C THR A 179 2.86 -3.09 27.72
N ASP A 180 4.17 -2.89 27.57
CA ASP A 180 4.76 -2.22 26.41
C ASP A 180 4.58 -3.07 25.14
N LEU A 181 3.63 -2.68 24.28
CA LEU A 181 3.30 -3.38 23.05
C LEU A 181 3.80 -2.62 21.83
N ILE A 182 4.73 -3.23 21.10
CA ILE A 182 5.14 -2.77 19.77
C ILE A 182 4.27 -3.46 18.74
N VAL A 183 3.54 -2.72 17.92
CA VAL A 183 2.62 -3.27 16.93
C VAL A 183 3.19 -3.05 15.53
N ALA A 184 3.35 -4.15 14.79
CA ALA A 184 3.88 -4.13 13.43
C ALA A 184 2.95 -4.83 12.43
N CYS A 185 2.92 -4.29 11.22
CA CYS A 185 2.36 -4.97 10.05
C CYS A 185 3.29 -4.76 8.85
N GLN A 186 2.88 -5.14 7.64
CA GLN A 186 3.74 -4.95 6.46
C GLN A 186 4.11 -3.47 6.21
N LYS A 187 3.11 -2.59 6.00
CA LYS A 187 3.30 -1.19 5.58
C LYS A 187 3.05 -0.14 6.68
N GLY A 188 2.56 -0.56 7.84
CA GLY A 188 2.20 0.30 8.97
C GLY A 188 0.71 0.67 9.11
N LEU A 189 -0.12 0.58 8.06
CA LEU A 189 -1.53 1.01 8.13
C LEU A 189 -2.42 0.10 8.97
N ARG A 190 -2.27 -1.22 8.83
CA ARG A 190 -3.07 -2.19 9.59
C ARG A 190 -2.69 -2.17 11.08
N SER A 191 -1.41 -1.95 11.38
CA SER A 191 -0.94 -1.76 12.75
C SER A 191 -1.49 -0.48 13.36
N LEU A 192 -1.66 0.63 12.62
CA LEU A 192 -2.32 1.83 13.15
C LEU A 192 -3.80 1.57 13.51
N ALA A 193 -4.52 0.85 12.64
CA ALA A 193 -5.88 0.43 12.94
C ALA A 193 -5.96 -0.47 14.18
N ALA A 194 -4.97 -1.35 14.38
CA ALA A 194 -4.85 -2.17 15.59
C ALA A 194 -4.54 -1.30 16.83
N CYS A 195 -3.60 -0.35 16.73
CA CYS A 195 -3.28 0.58 17.81
C CYS A 195 -4.49 1.39 18.26
N GLU A 196 -5.34 1.86 17.33
CA GLU A 196 -6.59 2.55 17.70
C GLU A 196 -7.51 1.67 18.56
N GLN A 197 -7.63 0.39 18.24
CA GLN A 197 -8.47 -0.52 19.01
C GLN A 197 -7.85 -0.88 20.36
N LEU A 198 -6.54 -1.08 20.43
CA LEU A 198 -5.83 -1.33 21.68
C LEU A 198 -5.96 -0.11 22.60
N TYR A 199 -5.83 1.09 22.06
CA TYR A 199 -6.05 2.32 22.81
C TYR A 199 -7.49 2.38 23.37
N LYS A 200 -8.50 2.07 22.55
CA LYS A 200 -9.90 1.98 23.00
C LYS A 200 -10.14 0.89 24.06
N ALA A 201 -9.35 -0.19 24.05
CA ALA A 201 -9.41 -1.26 25.04
C ALA A 201 -8.71 -0.91 26.38
N GLY A 202 -8.03 0.25 26.42
CA GLY A 202 -7.35 0.78 27.60
C GLY A 202 -5.89 0.36 27.74
N TYR A 203 -5.20 0.04 26.63
CA TYR A 203 -3.74 -0.11 26.65
C TYR A 203 -3.09 1.28 26.59
N GLU A 204 -2.15 1.52 27.49
CA GLU A 204 -1.50 2.83 27.64
C GLU A 204 -0.18 2.91 26.85
N ASN A 205 0.59 1.82 26.83
CA ASN A 205 1.92 1.78 26.24
C ASN A 205 1.92 1.10 24.86
N ILE A 206 1.46 1.85 23.85
CA ILE A 206 1.37 1.37 22.47
C ILE A 206 2.42 2.05 21.59
N PHE A 207 3.24 1.24 20.94
CA PHE A 207 4.26 1.68 20.00
C PHE A 207 3.92 1.20 18.59
N TRP A 208 3.95 2.10 17.62
CA TRP A 208 3.70 1.78 16.21
C TRP A 208 4.99 1.82 15.41
N VAL A 209 5.26 0.77 14.64
CA VAL A 209 6.42 0.73 13.73
C VAL A 209 6.12 1.50 12.45
N GLN A 210 6.80 2.63 12.26
CA GLN A 210 6.66 3.47 11.09
C GLN A 210 7.10 2.73 9.82
N GLY A 211 6.23 2.74 8.79
CA GLY A 211 6.48 2.03 7.54
C GLY A 211 6.34 0.50 7.65
N GLY A 212 6.11 -0.04 8.85
CA GLY A 212 5.99 -1.47 9.10
C GLY A 212 7.27 -2.26 8.84
N LEU A 213 7.15 -3.58 8.72
CA LEU A 213 8.26 -4.49 8.46
C LEU A 213 8.86 -4.31 7.05
N GLU A 214 8.12 -3.67 6.13
CA GLU A 214 8.62 -3.35 4.80
C GLU A 214 9.75 -2.32 4.82
N ALA A 215 9.71 -1.39 5.77
CA ALA A 215 10.73 -0.37 5.94
C ALA A 215 11.96 -0.86 6.72
N ALA A 216 11.88 -2.06 7.33
CA ALA A 216 12.98 -2.64 8.08
C ALA A 216 14.08 -3.15 7.16
N GLU A 217 15.33 -2.91 7.52
CA GLU A 217 16.46 -3.63 6.95
C GLU A 217 16.61 -5.01 7.63
N GLU A 218 17.35 -5.92 7.00
CA GLU A 218 17.51 -7.29 7.53
C GLU A 218 18.24 -7.32 8.89
N GLU A 219 19.02 -6.28 9.19
CA GLU A 219 19.78 -6.13 10.44
C GLU A 219 18.96 -5.53 11.59
N ASP A 220 17.79 -4.93 11.29
CA ASP A 220 16.97 -4.25 12.31
C ASP A 220 16.21 -5.25 13.18
N PHE A 221 15.87 -6.43 12.64
CA PHE A 221 15.13 -7.48 13.35
C PHE A 221 15.67 -8.86 13.02
N ASP A 222 15.76 -9.72 14.04
CA ASP A 222 16.06 -11.14 13.85
C ASP A 222 14.94 -11.81 13.06
N ARG A 223 15.22 -12.17 11.80
CA ARG A 223 14.25 -12.76 10.87
C ARG A 223 14.20 -14.27 10.98
N GLU A 224 12.97 -14.80 10.99
CA GLU A 224 12.67 -16.21 10.80
C GLU A 224 11.76 -16.37 9.55
N GLY A 225 11.98 -17.43 8.78
CA GLY A 225 11.20 -17.73 7.57
C GLY A 225 12.01 -17.72 6.26
N PRO A 226 11.39 -18.16 5.15
CA PRO A 226 12.08 -18.32 3.86
C PRO A 226 12.35 -17.00 3.11
N GLN A 227 11.52 -15.96 3.28
CA GLN A 227 11.62 -14.71 2.51
C GLN A 227 12.07 -13.52 3.38
N PRO A 228 12.67 -12.46 2.80
CA PRO A 228 12.96 -11.23 3.54
C PRO A 228 11.68 -10.43 3.80
N PHE A 229 11.68 -9.61 4.86
CA PHE A 229 10.50 -8.84 5.28
C PHE A 229 9.91 -7.95 4.17
N LYS A 230 10.77 -7.40 3.31
CA LYS A 230 10.37 -6.53 2.19
C LYS A 230 9.44 -7.23 1.20
N PHE A 231 9.60 -8.54 0.98
CA PHE A 231 8.78 -9.30 0.03
C PHE A 231 7.62 -10.06 0.68
N ALA A 232 7.59 -10.15 2.02
CA ALA A 232 6.60 -10.94 2.74
C ALA A 232 5.14 -10.49 2.48
N GLY A 233 4.91 -9.23 2.14
CA GLY A 233 3.59 -8.69 1.80
C GLY A 233 3.25 -8.66 0.31
N ILE A 234 4.17 -9.07 -0.57
CA ILE A 234 3.92 -9.17 -2.00
C ILE A 234 3.33 -10.56 -2.29
N GLY A 235 2.38 -10.66 -3.20
CA GLY A 235 1.73 -11.93 -3.55
C GLY A 235 1.33 -12.04 -5.02
N GLY A 236 0.80 -13.21 -5.36
CA GLY A 236 0.15 -13.47 -6.64
C GLY A 236 1.04 -13.32 -7.86
N VAL A 237 0.42 -12.90 -8.96
CA VAL A 237 1.09 -12.74 -10.26
C VAL A 237 2.16 -11.65 -10.20
N SER A 238 1.96 -10.63 -9.36
CA SER A 238 2.93 -9.55 -9.16
C SER A 238 4.25 -10.06 -8.55
N GLU A 239 4.19 -11.00 -7.61
CA GLU A 239 5.37 -11.67 -7.05
C GLU A 239 6.11 -12.48 -8.14
N PHE A 240 5.36 -13.24 -8.94
CA PHE A 240 5.91 -14.07 -9.99
C PHE A 240 6.60 -13.27 -11.10
N LEU A 241 6.04 -12.14 -11.51
CA LEU A 241 6.59 -11.35 -12.61
C LEU A 241 7.65 -10.33 -12.21
N GLY A 242 7.91 -10.15 -10.91
CA GLY A 242 8.89 -9.17 -10.45
C GLY A 242 8.46 -7.72 -10.70
N TRP A 243 7.14 -7.47 -10.82
CA TRP A 243 6.60 -6.20 -11.27
C TRP A 243 6.62 -5.11 -10.18
N THR A 244 6.70 -5.50 -8.91
CA THR A 244 6.65 -4.54 -7.80
C THR A 244 7.92 -3.69 -7.71
N ASP A 245 7.77 -2.43 -7.27
CA ASP A 245 8.90 -1.51 -7.11
C ASP A 245 10.00 -2.08 -6.21
N GLN A 246 9.62 -2.84 -5.19
CA GLN A 246 10.55 -3.48 -4.26
C GLN A 246 11.36 -4.58 -4.93
N GLN A 247 10.73 -5.44 -5.74
CA GLN A 247 11.42 -6.49 -6.49
C GLN A 247 12.33 -5.89 -7.56
N ARG A 248 11.91 -4.79 -8.21
CA ARG A 248 12.75 -4.07 -9.18
C ARG A 248 13.95 -3.40 -8.51
N ALA A 249 13.75 -2.80 -7.33
CA ALA A 249 14.82 -2.18 -6.56
C ALA A 249 15.85 -3.22 -6.07
N ALA A 250 15.40 -4.39 -5.64
CA ALA A 250 16.30 -5.49 -5.26
C ALA A 250 17.00 -6.11 -6.47
N ALA A 251 16.27 -6.37 -7.56
CA ALA A 251 16.85 -6.87 -8.81
C ALA A 251 17.86 -5.91 -9.44
N ALA A 252 17.73 -4.60 -9.21
CA ALA A 252 18.72 -3.62 -9.61
C ALA A 252 20.05 -3.77 -8.83
N LYS A 253 20.01 -4.31 -7.61
CA LYS A 253 21.20 -4.61 -6.80
C LYS A 253 21.82 -5.96 -7.16
N ASP A 254 21.01 -6.96 -7.50
CA ASP A 254 21.45 -8.33 -7.79
C ASP A 254 22.06 -8.54 -9.20
N GLY A 255 22.18 -7.47 -10.00
CA GLY A 255 22.80 -7.52 -11.33
C GLY A 255 21.88 -8.06 -12.44
N TRP A 256 22.46 -8.73 -13.45
CA TRP A 256 21.76 -9.11 -14.68
C TRP A 256 20.85 -10.35 -14.52
N GLY A 257 21.13 -11.22 -13.54
CA GLY A 257 20.45 -12.51 -13.37
C GLY A 257 18.94 -12.38 -13.14
N SER A 258 18.54 -11.57 -12.16
CA SER A 258 17.12 -11.34 -11.84
C SER A 258 16.37 -10.70 -13.01
N ARG A 259 17.01 -9.81 -13.78
CA ARG A 259 16.44 -9.21 -14.99
C ARG A 259 16.15 -10.24 -16.07
N VAL A 260 17.11 -11.13 -16.35
CA VAL A 260 16.93 -12.20 -17.34
C VAL A 260 15.81 -13.16 -16.92
N ILE A 261 15.73 -13.52 -15.65
CA ILE A 261 14.67 -14.39 -15.12
C ILE A 261 13.29 -13.76 -15.31
N TYR A 262 13.13 -12.47 -14.96
CA TYR A 262 11.85 -11.78 -15.16
C TYR A 262 11.50 -11.63 -16.64
N SER A 263 12.48 -11.30 -17.49
CA SER A 263 12.27 -11.25 -18.95
C SER A 263 11.86 -12.62 -19.51
N ALA A 264 12.48 -13.71 -19.07
CA ALA A 264 12.13 -15.05 -19.50
C ALA A 264 10.70 -15.45 -19.08
N ARG A 265 10.28 -15.11 -17.85
CA ARG A 265 8.90 -15.32 -17.39
C ARG A 265 7.89 -14.55 -18.25
N LEU A 266 8.23 -13.33 -18.63
CA LEU A 266 7.38 -12.46 -19.45
C LEU A 266 7.26 -12.98 -20.88
N ILE A 267 8.37 -13.43 -21.49
CA ILE A 267 8.37 -14.10 -22.79
C ILE A 267 7.55 -15.40 -22.74
N GLY A 268 7.71 -16.21 -21.68
CA GLY A 268 6.93 -17.43 -21.49
C GLY A 268 5.42 -17.17 -21.42
N LEU A 269 4.99 -16.06 -20.80
CA LEU A 269 3.59 -15.64 -20.80
C LEU A 269 3.07 -15.30 -22.20
N PHE A 270 3.86 -14.60 -23.01
CA PHE A 270 3.47 -14.30 -24.39
C PHE A 270 3.33 -15.58 -25.22
N ILE A 271 4.29 -16.50 -25.13
CA ILE A 271 4.21 -17.79 -25.82
C ILE A 271 2.97 -18.58 -25.40
N LEU A 272 2.64 -18.58 -24.10
CA LEU A 272 1.45 -19.24 -23.58
C LEU A 272 0.17 -18.59 -24.10
N ALA A 273 0.11 -17.26 -24.13
CA ALA A 273 -1.06 -16.52 -24.62
C ALA A 273 -1.28 -16.77 -26.12
N ASP A 274 -0.22 -16.76 -26.92
CA ASP A 274 -0.28 -17.07 -28.36
C ASP A 274 -0.71 -18.52 -28.59
N GLY A 275 -0.17 -19.47 -27.81
CA GLY A 275 -0.58 -20.87 -27.86
C GLY A 275 -2.05 -21.07 -27.49
N LEU A 276 -2.55 -20.36 -26.47
CA LEU A 276 -3.96 -20.38 -26.09
C LEU A 276 -4.84 -19.78 -27.19
N PHE A 277 -4.42 -18.68 -27.80
CA PHE A 277 -5.14 -18.03 -28.89
C PHE A 277 -5.29 -18.96 -30.11
N ILE A 278 -4.19 -19.60 -30.52
CA ILE A 278 -4.20 -20.60 -31.61
C ILE A 278 -5.11 -21.78 -31.23
N GLY A 279 -5.03 -22.27 -29.99
CA GLY A 279 -5.89 -23.35 -29.50
C GLY A 279 -7.38 -23.01 -29.54
N VAL A 280 -7.76 -21.78 -29.15
CA VAL A 280 -9.15 -21.30 -29.23
C VAL A 280 -9.63 -21.21 -30.67
N GLN A 281 -8.78 -20.77 -31.60
CA GLN A 281 -9.12 -20.73 -33.03
C GLN A 281 -9.37 -22.14 -33.59
N GLN A 282 -8.50 -23.10 -33.27
CA GLN A 282 -8.67 -24.49 -33.70
C GLN A 282 -9.92 -25.13 -33.09
N LEU A 283 -10.21 -24.88 -31.81
CA LEU A 283 -11.41 -25.38 -31.15
C LEU A 283 -12.69 -24.78 -31.76
N THR A 284 -12.66 -23.49 -32.10
CA THR A 284 -13.79 -22.82 -32.76
C THR A 284 -14.08 -23.44 -34.13
N HIS A 285 -13.03 -23.73 -34.90
CA HIS A 285 -13.15 -24.39 -36.19
C HIS A 285 -13.76 -25.80 -36.05
N TYR A 286 -13.29 -26.57 -35.07
CA TYR A 286 -13.79 -27.93 -34.81
C TYR A 286 -15.26 -27.95 -34.34
N LEU A 287 -15.66 -27.00 -33.48
CA LEU A 287 -17.04 -26.85 -33.03
C LEU A 287 -17.99 -26.42 -34.16
N GLN A 288 -17.52 -25.61 -35.10
CA GLN A 288 -18.29 -25.24 -36.29
C GLN A 288 -18.55 -26.46 -37.18
N GLU A 289 -17.55 -27.32 -37.35
CA GLU A 289 -17.63 -28.53 -38.16
C GLU A 289 -18.64 -29.55 -37.59
N ILE A 290 -18.63 -29.75 -36.26
CA ILE A 290 -19.62 -30.60 -35.57
C ILE A 290 -21.04 -30.03 -35.66
N ARG A 291 -21.20 -28.70 -35.63
CA ARG A 291 -22.51 -28.06 -35.71
C ARG A 291 -23.12 -28.07 -37.12
N SER A 292 -22.27 -28.18 -38.15
CA SER A 292 -22.70 -28.28 -39.55
C SER A 292 -22.99 -29.70 -40.02
N SER A 293 -22.62 -30.72 -39.22
CA SER A 293 -22.95 -32.13 -39.44
C SER A 293 -24.25 -32.53 -38.73
#